data_AF-A0A965E074-F1
#
_entry.id   AF-A0A965E074-F1
#
_cell.length_a   1.000
_cell.length_b   1.000
_cell.length_c   1.000
_cell.angle_alpha   90.00
_cell.angle_beta   90.00
_cell.angle_gamma   90.00
#
_symmetry.space_group_name_H-M   'P 1'
#
loop_
_entity.id
_entity.type
_entity.pdbx_description
1 polymer ?
#
loop_
_entity_poly.entity_id
_entity_poly.type
_entity_poly.pdbx_seq_one_letter_code
_entity_poly.pdbx_strand_id
1 'polypeptide(L)'
;MRRPYWHILLLTSLVMVAAGASSDSDTLERNRRRLEKWRADPVVYGRLLEDVRGFYALPAARQRSIRDLDAKLHSGDLARQSRLWGVLERYGTWLDGLSEEDRRRVLDAPTAEDRLTLIRFLCARDWAERAAPAIKLELGKLPPEQRQKRIAELRAEERKQRRLWDRSLPELAEVSERRS
;
A
#
# COMPACT_ATOMS: atom_id res chain seq x y z
N MET A 1 9.46 21.21 0.38
CA MET A 1 8.04 20.79 0.25
C MET A 1 7.99 19.45 -0.45
N ARG A 2 7.88 18.34 0.31
CA ARG A 2 7.81 16.99 -0.25
C ARG A 2 6.36 16.75 -0.70
N ARG A 3 6.12 16.67 -2.00
CA ARG A 3 4.79 16.39 -2.57
C ARG A 3 4.45 14.92 -2.25
N PRO A 4 3.33 14.63 -1.56
CA PRO A 4 2.91 13.25 -1.31
C PRO A 4 2.40 12.66 -2.64
N TYR A 5 3.18 11.78 -3.26
CA TYR A 5 2.83 11.06 -4.50
C TYR A 5 1.76 9.98 -4.29
N TRP A 6 1.16 9.93 -3.10
CA TRP A 6 0.23 8.90 -2.67
C TRP A 6 -1.19 9.05 -3.24
N HIS A 7 -1.55 10.23 -3.76
CA HIS A 7 -2.90 10.49 -4.24
C HIS A 7 -3.18 9.97 -5.65
N ILE A 8 -2.16 9.54 -6.40
CA ILE A 8 -2.32 8.80 -7.66
C ILE A 8 -3.10 7.47 -7.45
N LEU A 9 -3.21 6.98 -6.20
CA LEU A 9 -3.99 5.78 -5.84
C LEU A 9 -5.43 6.07 -5.36
N LEU A 10 -5.88 7.33 -5.25
CA LEU A 10 -7.27 7.69 -4.91
C LEU A 10 -8.21 7.75 -6.13
N LEU A 11 -7.78 7.19 -7.27
CA LEU A 11 -8.47 7.32 -8.56
C LEU A 11 -9.30 6.09 -8.98
N THR A 12 -9.43 5.09 -8.12
CA THR A 12 -9.94 3.75 -8.49
C THR A 12 -10.86 3.12 -7.45
N SER A 13 -11.42 3.92 -6.53
CA SER A 13 -12.56 3.41 -5.77
C SER A 13 -13.82 3.53 -6.64
N LEU A 14 -14.41 2.35 -6.91
CA LEU A 14 -15.77 2.11 -7.41
C LEU A 14 -15.91 1.84 -8.92
N VAL A 15 -15.29 0.77 -9.43
CA VAL A 15 -15.99 -0.06 -10.43
C VAL A 15 -16.73 -1.15 -9.66
N MET A 16 -17.97 -0.85 -9.25
CA MET A 16 -18.94 -1.86 -8.81
C MET A 16 -19.31 -2.70 -10.05
N VAL A 17 -18.58 -3.79 -10.27
CA VAL A 17 -19.00 -4.87 -11.15
C VAL A 17 -19.93 -5.77 -10.34
N ALA A 18 -21.21 -5.41 -10.30
CA ALA A 18 -22.23 -6.44 -10.19
C ALA A 18 -22.23 -7.20 -11.52
N ALA A 19 -22.15 -8.53 -11.45
CA ALA A 19 -22.15 -9.43 -12.59
C ALA A 19 -23.46 -9.29 -13.38
N GLY A 20 -23.42 -8.39 -14.35
CA GLY A 20 -24.46 -8.12 -15.33
C GLY A 20 -23.86 -7.06 -16.24
N ALA A 21 -23.76 -7.34 -17.53
CA ALA A 21 -23.14 -6.47 -18.52
C ALA A 21 -23.70 -5.04 -18.41
N SER A 22 -23.05 -4.20 -17.62
CA SER A 22 -23.22 -2.76 -17.75
C SER A 22 -22.56 -2.47 -19.08
N SER A 23 -23.38 -2.13 -20.06
CA SER A 23 -22.92 -1.65 -21.35
C SER A 23 -21.82 -0.61 -21.12
N ASP A 24 -20.83 -0.51 -22.03
CA ASP A 24 -19.79 0.52 -21.90
C ASP A 24 -20.39 1.92 -21.64
N SER A 25 -21.60 2.17 -22.16
CA SER A 25 -22.43 3.35 -21.84
C SER A 25 -22.75 3.55 -20.36
N ASP A 26 -23.13 2.50 -19.61
CA ASP A 26 -23.47 2.63 -18.18
C ASP A 26 -22.25 2.97 -17.33
N THR A 27 -21.08 2.47 -17.72
CA THR A 27 -19.81 2.79 -17.06
C THR A 27 -19.36 4.22 -17.39
N LEU A 28 -19.49 4.65 -18.65
CA LEU A 28 -19.21 6.01 -19.07
C LEU A 28 -20.13 7.03 -18.38
N GLU A 29 -21.42 6.75 -18.27
CA GLU A 29 -22.38 7.62 -17.61
C GLU A 29 -22.10 7.75 -16.10
N ARG A 30 -21.77 6.64 -15.42
CA ARG A 30 -21.31 6.68 -14.02
C ARG A 30 -20.05 7.52 -13.85
N ASN A 31 -19.07 7.37 -14.73
CA ASN A 31 -17.84 8.15 -14.70
C ASN A 31 -18.11 9.64 -14.95
N ARG A 32 -19.02 9.96 -15.88
CA ARG A 32 -19.45 11.33 -16.15
C ARG A 32 -20.05 12.00 -14.91
N ARG A 33 -21.00 11.33 -14.24
CA ARG A 33 -21.61 11.86 -13.00
C ARG A 33 -20.60 12.09 -11.89
N ARG A 34 -19.58 11.23 -11.76
CA ARG A 34 -18.49 11.43 -10.80
C ARG A 34 -17.62 12.62 -11.15
N LEU A 35 -17.26 12.77 -12.41
CA LEU A 35 -16.50 13.94 -12.87
C LEU A 35 -17.28 15.23 -12.62
N GLU A 36 -18.59 15.23 -12.84
CA GLU A 36 -19.46 16.36 -12.50
C GLU A 36 -19.45 16.65 -10.99
N LYS A 37 -19.58 15.62 -10.14
CA LYS A 37 -19.45 15.77 -8.69
C LYS A 37 -18.09 16.32 -8.27
N TRP A 38 -17.01 15.82 -8.85
CA TRP A 38 -15.66 16.28 -8.52
C TRP A 38 -15.38 17.69 -9.05
N ARG A 39 -15.94 18.09 -10.19
CA ARG A 39 -15.84 19.47 -10.69
C ARG A 39 -16.44 20.49 -9.74
N ALA A 40 -17.42 20.10 -8.92
CA ALA A 40 -17.97 20.97 -7.87
C ALA A 40 -16.98 21.21 -6.71
N ASP A 41 -15.96 20.37 -6.55
CA ASP A 41 -14.87 20.53 -5.59
C ASP A 41 -13.55 20.88 -6.33
N PRO A 42 -13.14 22.16 -6.33
CA PRO A 42 -11.97 22.60 -7.09
C PRO A 42 -10.65 21.98 -6.59
N VAL A 43 -10.57 21.58 -5.31
CA VAL A 43 -9.36 20.95 -4.74
C VAL A 43 -9.22 19.52 -5.25
N VAL A 44 -10.31 18.75 -5.22
CA VAL A 44 -10.32 17.37 -5.72
C VAL A 44 -10.11 17.35 -7.23
N TYR A 45 -10.79 18.23 -7.97
CA TYR A 45 -10.66 18.29 -9.43
C TYR A 45 -9.26 18.74 -9.87
N GLY A 46 -8.66 19.72 -9.18
CA GLY A 46 -7.30 20.16 -9.45
C GLY A 46 -6.29 19.02 -9.33
N ARG A 47 -6.40 18.21 -8.27
CA ARG A 47 -5.55 17.03 -8.05
C ARG A 47 -5.75 15.97 -9.14
N LEU A 48 -6.99 15.68 -9.51
CA LEU A 48 -7.30 14.75 -10.60
C LEU A 48 -6.60 15.16 -11.91
N LEU A 49 -6.63 16.46 -12.25
CA LEU A 49 -5.94 16.96 -13.44
C LEU A 49 -4.42 16.83 -13.33
N GLU A 50 -3.84 17.06 -12.15
CA GLU A 50 -2.41 16.84 -11.91
C GLU A 50 -2.01 15.37 -12.08
N ASP A 51 -2.79 14.45 -11.52
CA ASP A 51 -2.55 13.00 -11.63
C ASP A 51 -2.66 12.52 -13.08
N VAL A 52 -3.67 12.99 -13.81
CA VAL A 52 -3.85 12.68 -15.25
C VAL A 52 -2.67 13.20 -16.06
N ARG A 53 -2.24 14.45 -15.83
CA ARG A 53 -1.05 15.02 -16.49
C ARG A 53 0.20 14.22 -16.15
N GLY A 54 0.37 13.85 -14.88
CA GLY A 54 1.49 13.01 -14.42
C GLY A 54 1.53 11.66 -15.13
N PHE A 55 0.38 11.00 -15.27
CA PHE A 55 0.28 9.73 -16.00
C PHE A 55 0.65 9.87 -17.48
N TYR A 56 0.12 10.89 -18.17
CA TYR A 56 0.42 11.09 -19.59
C TYR A 56 1.85 11.59 -19.87
N ALA A 57 2.51 12.17 -18.87
CA ALA A 57 3.93 12.52 -18.95
C ALA A 57 4.87 11.30 -18.87
N LEU A 58 4.38 10.13 -18.44
CA LEU A 58 5.18 8.90 -18.38
C LEU A 58 5.47 8.36 -19.79
N PRO A 59 6.59 7.64 -19.99
CA PRO A 59 6.84 6.91 -21.24
C PRO A 59 5.70 5.93 -21.57
N ALA A 60 5.37 5.78 -22.86
CA ALA A 60 4.23 4.94 -23.30
C ALA A 60 4.30 3.49 -22.79
N ALA A 61 5.51 2.92 -22.70
CA ALA A 61 5.71 1.60 -22.12
C ALA A 61 5.25 1.54 -20.65
N ARG A 62 5.57 2.57 -19.86
CA ARG A 62 5.17 2.67 -18.46
C ARG A 62 3.67 2.88 -18.31
N GLN A 63 3.07 3.72 -19.15
CA GLN A 63 1.61 3.90 -19.18
C GLN A 63 0.90 2.56 -19.43
N ARG A 64 1.39 1.76 -20.40
CA ARG A 64 0.84 0.41 -20.67
C ARG A 64 0.97 -0.50 -19.47
N SER A 65 2.13 -0.53 -18.80
CA SER A 65 2.32 -1.35 -17.60
C SER A 65 1.36 -0.95 -16.46
N ILE A 66 1.08 0.33 -16.29
CA ILE A 66 0.10 0.80 -15.28
C ILE A 66 -1.32 0.36 -15.66
N ARG A 67 -1.72 0.49 -16.93
CA ARG A 67 -3.04 0.02 -17.40
C ARG A 67 -3.20 -1.50 -17.25
N ASP A 68 -2.16 -2.26 -17.55
CA ASP A 68 -2.15 -3.72 -17.37
C ASP A 68 -2.25 -4.10 -15.87
N LEU A 69 -1.53 -3.39 -15.00
CA LEU A 69 -1.65 -3.57 -13.56
C LEU A 69 -3.07 -3.26 -13.06
N ASP A 70 -3.66 -2.16 -13.53
CA ASP A 70 -5.02 -1.77 -13.19
C ASP A 70 -6.05 -2.81 -13.64
N ALA A 71 -5.93 -3.32 -14.87
CA ALA A 71 -6.78 -4.40 -15.38
C ALA A 71 -6.63 -5.69 -14.55
N LYS A 72 -5.39 -6.08 -14.22
CA LYS A 72 -5.11 -7.24 -13.36
C LYS A 72 -5.69 -7.08 -11.96
N LEU A 73 -5.60 -5.87 -11.41
CA LEU A 73 -6.14 -5.55 -10.10
C LEU A 73 -7.65 -5.75 -10.07
N HIS A 74 -8.36 -5.28 -11.10
CA HIS A 74 -9.82 -5.41 -11.23
C HIS A 74 -10.32 -6.79 -11.69
N SER A 75 -9.44 -7.69 -12.12
CA SER A 75 -9.83 -9.03 -12.61
C SER A 75 -10.30 -10.01 -11.50
N GLY A 76 -10.07 -9.71 -10.23
CA GLY A 76 -10.43 -10.57 -9.09
C GLY A 76 -11.72 -10.16 -8.38
N ASP A 77 -12.13 -10.94 -7.38
CA ASP A 77 -13.22 -10.57 -6.46
C ASP A 77 -12.90 -9.29 -5.64
N LEU A 78 -13.95 -8.68 -5.07
CA LEU A 78 -13.83 -7.43 -4.31
C LEU A 78 -12.91 -7.55 -3.09
N ALA A 79 -12.86 -8.71 -2.42
CA ALA A 79 -12.02 -8.92 -1.25
C ALA A 79 -10.53 -8.93 -1.63
N ARG A 80 -10.19 -9.58 -2.74
CA ARG A 80 -8.85 -9.60 -3.32
C ARG A 80 -8.44 -8.22 -3.80
N GLN A 81 -9.33 -7.50 -4.48
CA GLN A 81 -9.11 -6.11 -4.89
C GLN A 81 -8.76 -5.24 -3.68
N SER A 82 -9.60 -5.22 -2.66
CA SER A 82 -9.39 -4.45 -1.43
C SER A 82 -8.06 -4.80 -0.75
N ARG A 83 -7.73 -6.09 -0.66
CA ARG A 83 -6.45 -6.53 -0.10
C ARG A 83 -5.25 -6.00 -0.88
N LEU A 84 -5.29 -6.08 -2.21
CA LEU A 84 -4.21 -5.61 -3.08
C LEU A 84 -4.07 -4.09 -3.04
N TRP A 85 -5.19 -3.35 -3.04
CA TRP A 85 -5.20 -1.91 -2.82
C TRP A 85 -4.50 -1.53 -1.51
N GLY A 86 -4.87 -2.17 -0.40
CA GLY A 86 -4.21 -1.93 0.88
C GLY A 86 -2.70 -2.26 0.88
N VAL A 87 -2.25 -3.21 0.06
CA VAL A 87 -0.81 -3.49 -0.12
C VAL A 87 -0.13 -2.34 -0.88
N LEU A 88 -0.71 -1.88 -2.00
CA LEU A 88 -0.17 -0.78 -2.81
C LEU A 88 -0.08 0.52 -2.00
N GLU A 89 -1.13 0.82 -1.24
CA GLU A 89 -1.17 1.92 -0.30
C GLU A 89 -0.02 1.82 0.70
N ARG A 90 0.03 0.77 1.52
CA ARG A 90 1.10 0.62 2.53
C ARG A 90 2.50 0.70 1.92
N TYR A 91 2.68 0.13 0.72
CA TYR A 91 3.95 0.23 -0.01
C TYR A 91 4.28 1.68 -0.38
N GLY A 92 3.33 2.43 -0.93
CA GLY A 92 3.52 3.84 -1.25
C GLY A 92 3.86 4.68 -0.02
N THR A 93 3.17 4.46 1.11
CA THR A 93 3.40 5.24 2.34
C THR A 93 4.78 4.94 2.89
N TRP A 94 5.16 3.66 2.88
CA TRP A 94 6.49 3.23 3.30
C TRP A 94 7.57 3.85 2.40
N LEU A 95 7.40 3.82 1.09
CA LEU A 95 8.34 4.40 0.13
C LEU A 95 8.48 5.92 0.30
N ASP A 96 7.39 6.62 0.62
CA ASP A 96 7.37 8.05 0.91
C ASP A 96 8.08 8.40 2.22
N GLY A 97 8.11 7.47 3.18
CA GLY A 97 8.85 7.60 4.43
C GLY A 97 10.35 7.37 4.33
N LEU A 98 10.84 6.76 3.24
CA LEU A 98 12.28 6.49 3.07
C LEU A 98 13.10 7.77 2.86
N SER A 99 14.40 7.65 3.15
CA SER A 99 15.40 8.62 2.68
C SER A 99 15.42 8.65 1.14
N GLU A 100 15.84 9.77 0.56
CA GLU A 100 15.90 9.91 -0.90
C GLU A 100 16.91 8.93 -1.54
N GLU A 101 17.95 8.56 -0.80
CA GLU A 101 18.91 7.55 -1.22
C GLU A 101 18.29 6.15 -1.24
N ASP A 102 17.68 5.71 -0.13
CA ASP A 102 17.07 4.38 -0.05
C ASP A 102 15.88 4.25 -1.03
N ARG A 103 15.10 5.31 -1.21
CA ARG A 103 14.02 5.35 -2.20
C ARG A 103 14.55 5.11 -3.62
N ARG A 104 15.61 5.81 -4.03
CA ARG A 104 16.23 5.62 -5.34
C ARG A 104 16.76 4.19 -5.51
N ARG A 105 17.46 3.66 -4.51
CA ARG A 105 17.95 2.27 -4.52
C ARG A 105 16.82 1.25 -4.74
N VAL A 106 15.65 1.46 -4.13
CA VAL A 106 14.48 0.59 -4.34
C VAL A 106 13.87 0.75 -5.74
N LEU A 107 13.79 1.98 -6.24
CA LEU A 107 13.21 2.26 -7.56
C LEU A 107 14.09 1.73 -8.71
N ASP A 108 15.41 1.86 -8.56
CA ASP A 108 16.44 1.52 -9.55
C ASP A 108 16.86 0.04 -9.49
N ALA A 109 16.30 -0.74 -8.57
CA ALA A 109 16.57 -2.18 -8.47
C ALA A 109 16.27 -2.89 -9.81
N PRO A 110 17.23 -3.67 -10.37
CA PRO A 110 17.14 -4.21 -11.73
C PRO A 110 15.98 -5.19 -11.92
N THR A 111 15.74 -6.04 -10.92
CA THR A 111 14.70 -7.06 -10.94
C THR A 111 13.69 -6.87 -9.81
N ALA A 112 12.56 -7.57 -9.91
CA ALA A 112 11.55 -7.59 -8.84
C ALA A 112 12.09 -8.28 -7.58
N GLU A 113 12.88 -9.34 -7.75
CA GLU A 113 13.52 -10.10 -6.68
C GLU A 113 14.55 -9.25 -5.93
N ASP A 114 15.39 -8.49 -6.65
CA ASP A 114 16.36 -7.57 -6.04
C ASP A 114 15.64 -6.48 -5.24
N ARG A 115 14.57 -5.92 -5.82
CA ARG A 115 13.73 -4.92 -5.16
C ARG A 115 13.13 -5.46 -3.87
N LEU A 116 12.56 -6.67 -3.90
CA LEU A 116 11.99 -7.32 -2.72
C LEU A 116 13.05 -7.60 -1.66
N THR A 117 14.25 -8.03 -2.05
CA THR A 117 15.37 -8.27 -1.14
C THR A 117 15.78 -6.98 -0.43
N LEU A 118 15.90 -5.87 -1.18
CA LEU A 118 16.21 -4.57 -0.62
C LEU A 118 15.10 -4.04 0.30
N ILE A 119 13.83 -4.15 -0.10
CA ILE A 119 12.68 -3.77 0.74
C ILE A 119 12.72 -4.53 2.07
N ARG A 120 12.98 -5.85 2.05
CA ARG A 120 13.08 -6.68 3.26
C ARG A 120 14.21 -6.21 4.16
N PHE A 121 15.38 -5.92 3.58
CA PHE A 121 16.54 -5.40 4.31
C PHE A 121 16.22 -4.06 5.01
N LEU A 122 15.67 -3.08 4.27
CA LEU A 122 15.31 -1.77 4.82
C LEU A 122 14.24 -1.90 5.91
N CYS A 123 13.19 -2.68 5.66
CA CYS A 123 12.18 -2.99 6.67
C CYS A 123 12.76 -3.64 7.93
N ALA A 124 13.81 -4.45 7.81
CA ALA A 124 14.47 -5.10 8.94
C ALA A 124 15.33 -4.11 9.72
N ARG A 125 16.08 -3.24 9.03
CA ARG A 125 16.85 -2.14 9.63
C ARG A 125 15.94 -1.21 10.42
N ASP A 126 14.89 -0.68 9.80
CA ASP A 126 13.99 0.29 10.43
C ASP A 126 13.21 -0.31 11.61
N TRP A 127 12.98 -1.63 11.61
CA TRP A 127 12.40 -2.32 12.77
C TRP A 127 13.42 -2.44 13.91
N ALA A 128 14.66 -2.84 13.61
CA ALA A 128 15.72 -2.96 14.61
C ALA A 128 16.04 -1.60 15.28
N GLU A 129 15.99 -0.51 14.51
CA GLU A 129 16.16 0.85 15.01
C GLU A 129 15.04 1.29 15.97
N ARG A 130 13.83 0.73 15.84
CA ARG A 130 12.68 1.02 16.71
C ARG A 130 12.46 -0.03 17.82
N ALA A 131 13.20 -1.13 17.79
CA ALA A 131 13.07 -2.21 18.76
C ALA A 131 13.43 -1.74 20.18
N ALA A 132 12.95 -2.48 21.18
CA ALA A 132 13.27 -2.23 22.58
C ALA A 132 14.80 -2.24 22.83
N PRO A 133 15.32 -1.46 23.79
CA PRO A 133 16.76 -1.39 24.05
C PRO A 133 17.44 -2.74 24.30
N ALA A 134 16.76 -3.66 25.01
CA ALA A 134 17.26 -5.01 25.26
C ALA A 134 17.48 -5.80 23.96
N ILE A 135 16.53 -5.70 23.02
CA ILE A 135 16.62 -6.33 21.69
C ILE A 135 17.75 -5.70 20.88
N LYS A 136 17.91 -4.38 20.92
CA LYS A 136 19.02 -3.68 20.23
C LYS A 136 20.38 -4.17 20.73
N LEU A 137 20.53 -4.33 22.05
CA LEU A 137 21.75 -4.86 22.66
C LEU A 137 22.03 -6.30 22.24
N GLU A 138 20.99 -7.15 22.20
CA GLU A 138 21.09 -8.53 21.71
C GLU A 138 21.57 -8.55 20.24
N LEU A 139 20.93 -7.76 19.38
CA LEU A 139 21.29 -7.68 17.96
C LEU A 139 22.71 -7.11 17.75
N GLY A 140 23.16 -6.18 18.59
CA GLY A 140 24.51 -5.60 18.52
C GLY A 140 25.63 -6.61 18.78
N LYS A 141 25.35 -7.71 19.51
CA LYS A 141 26.31 -8.78 19.80
C LYS A 141 26.45 -9.80 18.66
N LEU A 142 25.51 -9.80 17.72
CA LEU A 142 25.47 -10.80 16.65
C LEU A 142 26.24 -10.34 15.39
N PRO A 143 26.92 -11.26 14.68
CA PRO A 143 27.46 -10.99 13.36
C PRO A 143 26.38 -10.49 12.37
N PRO A 144 26.74 -9.69 11.35
CA PRO A 144 25.78 -9.12 10.40
C PRO A 144 24.83 -10.15 9.77
N GLU A 145 25.34 -11.32 9.41
CA GLU A 145 24.56 -12.40 8.79
C GLU A 145 23.53 -13.00 9.77
N GLN A 146 23.92 -13.18 11.04
CA GLN A 146 23.05 -13.73 12.07
C GLN A 146 22.00 -12.71 12.53
N ARG A 147 22.31 -11.41 12.47
CA ARG A 147 21.36 -10.33 12.81
C ARG A 147 20.10 -10.39 11.96
N GLN A 148 20.22 -10.57 10.64
CA GLN A 148 19.05 -10.59 9.75
C GLN A 148 18.13 -11.77 10.06
N LYS A 149 18.71 -12.95 10.27
CA LYS A 149 17.96 -14.15 10.67
C LYS A 149 17.25 -13.91 12.01
N ARG A 150 17.96 -13.35 12.99
CA ARG A 150 17.39 -13.08 14.32
C ARG A 150 16.26 -12.05 14.28
N ILE A 151 16.40 -10.98 13.50
CA ILE A 151 15.33 -10.00 13.28
C ILE A 151 14.10 -10.68 12.65
N ALA A 152 14.30 -11.57 11.67
CA ALA A 152 13.20 -12.28 11.03
C ALA A 152 12.43 -13.17 12.02
N GLU A 153 13.14 -13.87 12.91
CA GLU A 153 12.56 -14.68 14.00
C GLU A 153 11.76 -13.82 14.99
N LEU A 154 12.36 -12.74 15.51
CA LEU A 154 11.70 -11.84 16.46
C LEU A 154 10.43 -11.22 15.88
N ARG A 155 10.47 -10.81 14.61
CA ARG A 155 9.27 -10.30 13.91
C ARG A 155 8.22 -11.39 13.69
N ALA A 156 8.62 -12.64 13.48
CA ALA A 156 7.68 -13.75 13.35
C ALA A 156 6.98 -14.04 14.68
N GLU A 157 7.71 -13.96 15.79
CA GLU A 157 7.15 -14.10 17.13
C GLU A 157 6.20 -12.95 17.45
N GLU A 158 6.59 -11.70 17.20
CA GLU A 158 5.72 -10.52 17.37
C GLU A 158 4.41 -10.67 16.59
N ARG A 159 4.46 -11.17 15.34
CA ARG A 159 3.24 -11.43 14.54
C ARG A 159 2.37 -12.55 15.13
N LYS A 160 2.97 -13.58 15.72
CA LYS A 160 2.21 -14.64 16.41
C LYS A 160 1.52 -14.07 17.63
N GLN A 161 2.24 -13.31 18.45
CA GLN A 161 1.71 -12.67 19.65
C GLN A 161 0.56 -11.71 19.31
N ARG A 162 0.71 -10.87 18.28
CA ARG A 162 -0.38 -10.00 17.79
C ARG A 162 -1.61 -10.80 17.38
N ARG A 163 -1.45 -11.89 16.62
CA ARG A 163 -2.58 -12.76 16.24
C ARG A 163 -3.24 -13.46 17.43
N LEU A 164 -2.45 -13.84 18.44
CA LEU A 164 -3.00 -14.40 19.67
C LEU A 164 -3.78 -13.35 20.43
N TRP A 165 -3.24 -12.14 20.54
CA TRP A 165 -3.91 -10.99 21.15
C TRP A 165 -5.22 -10.65 20.44
N ASP A 166 -5.21 -10.55 19.11
CA ASP A 166 -6.40 -10.27 18.29
C ASP A 166 -7.49 -11.35 18.47
N ARG A 167 -7.10 -12.61 18.72
CA ARG A 167 -8.04 -13.72 19.01
C ARG A 167 -8.50 -13.75 20.46
N SER A 168 -7.65 -13.33 21.40
CA SER A 168 -7.93 -13.39 22.84
C SER A 168 -8.67 -12.18 23.36
N LEU A 169 -8.71 -11.08 22.60
CA LEU A 169 -9.57 -9.95 22.92
C LEU A 169 -11.03 -10.44 22.86
N PRO A 170 -11.72 -10.52 24.01
CA PRO A 170 -13.16 -10.77 24.00
C PRO A 170 -13.80 -9.65 23.19
N GLU A 171 -14.86 -9.98 22.47
CA GLU A 171 -15.65 -9.01 21.71
C GLU A 171 -16.19 -7.96 22.70
N LEU A 172 -15.43 -6.87 22.91
CA LEU A 172 -15.83 -5.75 23.79
C LEU A 172 -17.13 -5.08 23.28
N ALA A 173 -17.68 -5.55 22.16
CA ALA A 173 -19.00 -5.21 21.64
C ALA A 173 -20.16 -5.74 22.50
N GLU A 174 -20.04 -6.90 23.16
CA GLU A 174 -21.16 -7.41 23.99
C GLU A 174 -21.32 -6.66 25.32
N VAL A 175 -20.29 -5.95 25.79
CA VAL A 175 -20.33 -5.23 27.07
C VAL A 175 -20.98 -3.85 26.95
N SER A 176 -20.98 -3.23 25.76
CA SER A 176 -21.72 -1.97 25.53
C SER A 176 -23.22 -2.16 25.35
N GLU A 177 -23.69 -3.34 24.90
CA GLU A 177 -25.13 -3.60 24.71
C GLU A 177 -25.86 -3.96 26.02
N ARG A 178 -25.17 -4.47 27.05
CA ARG A 178 -25.79 -4.77 28.37
C ARG A 178 -25.86 -3.59 29.34
N ARG A 179 -25.51 -2.37 28.91
CA ARG A 179 -25.63 -1.14 29.71
C ARG A 179 -26.69 -0.16 29.18
N SER A 180 -27.55 -0.62 28.28
CA SER A 180 -28.78 0.09 27.85
C SER A 180 -29.98 -0.52 28.56
#